data_AF-A0A8U0QMQ0-F1
#
_entry.id   AF-A0A8U0QMQ0-F1
#
_cell.length_a   1.000
_cell.length_b   1.000
_cell.length_c   1.000
_cell.angle_alpha   90.00
_cell.angle_beta   90.00
_cell.angle_gamma   90.00
#
_symmetry.space_group_name_H-M   'P 1'
#
loop_
_entity.id
_entity.type
_entity.pdbx_description
1 polymer ?
#
loop_
_entity_poly.entity_id
_entity_poly.type
_entity_poly.pdbx_seq_one_letter_code
_entity_poly.pdbx_strand_id
1 'polypeptide(L)'
;MASVQFRARRAAEPAEPEPEHEKEPEQVEEPAAHVPPAHHPGHHNYDHMKNKFMNEIGHLPLPMWAVGAIVVVVLVLVGCCTFCLFKKCFGKKKKTKKVRERKAGRRRKADNEGGGEGGDKEEGDKKEGEGEEKEQEKLGKLEFSLDYNFTDAQLIVGILQAQDLAAMDMGGTSDPYVKVYLLPDKKKKHETKVQRKNLCPVFNETFIFKIPYTELGGKILVLQVFDFDRFSKHDVIGEIKIPMNSVDLGQPMQCWRDLENSEKEEAEKLGDVCISLRYVPTAGKLTINIMEAKNLKKMDVGGLSDPFVKIVLQHNGKRIKKKKTTVKKNTLNPYFNESFSFEIPFEQIQKVQVVITVYDYDKLGSNDAIGKTFMGYGATGVGLKHWSEMLANPRRPVAQWHVLCPEEEVDAALKVPPR
;
A
#
# COMPACT_ATOMS: atom_id res chain seq x y z
N MET A 1 -102.33 -12.06 50.36
CA MET A 1 -103.11 -11.12 51.19
C MET A 1 -102.74 -9.71 50.76
N ALA A 2 -103.70 -8.75 50.68
CA ALA A 2 -103.49 -7.30 50.43
C ALA A 2 -102.83 -6.90 49.07
N SER A 3 -103.21 -5.88 48.27
CA SER A 3 -104.17 -4.75 48.33
C SER A 3 -103.77 -3.58 49.27
N VAL A 4 -103.98 -2.27 49.03
CA VAL A 4 -104.87 -1.45 48.17
C VAL A 4 -104.16 -0.11 47.76
N GLN A 5 -104.62 0.83 46.90
CA GLN A 5 -105.42 0.90 45.65
C GLN A 5 -105.38 2.36 45.10
N PHE A 6 -105.59 2.58 43.79
CA PHE A 6 -106.05 3.85 43.15
C PHE A 6 -105.09 5.09 43.21
N ARG A 7 -105.33 6.25 42.55
CA ARG A 7 -106.55 6.89 41.99
C ARG A 7 -106.23 7.78 40.74
N ALA A 8 -107.24 8.43 40.12
CA ALA A 8 -107.11 9.10 38.81
C ALA A 8 -107.93 10.41 38.67
N ARG A 9 -107.63 11.29 37.66
CA ARG A 9 -108.60 11.99 36.76
C ARG A 9 -108.03 13.18 35.90
N ARG A 10 -108.51 13.25 34.64
CA ARG A 10 -109.00 14.42 33.83
C ARG A 10 -108.07 15.49 33.16
N ALA A 11 -108.39 15.70 31.87
CA ALA A 11 -108.63 16.96 31.12
C ALA A 11 -107.48 17.73 30.43
N ALA A 12 -107.85 18.56 29.43
CA ALA A 12 -107.03 19.26 28.42
C ALA A 12 -106.90 20.79 28.74
N GLU A 13 -106.28 21.70 27.95
CA GLU A 13 -105.90 21.74 26.51
C GLU A 13 -104.54 22.52 26.28
N PRO A 14 -104.16 23.23 25.17
CA PRO A 14 -102.76 23.22 24.68
C PRO A 14 -101.99 24.58 24.68
N ALA A 15 -100.70 24.55 24.32
CA ALA A 15 -99.84 25.71 24.01
C ALA A 15 -98.61 25.35 23.12
N GLU A 16 -97.80 26.35 22.73
CA GLU A 16 -96.78 26.34 21.64
C GLU A 16 -95.28 26.11 22.09
N PRO A 17 -94.25 26.08 21.18
CA PRO A 17 -93.09 25.16 21.29
C PRO A 17 -91.67 25.75 21.57
N GLU A 18 -90.64 24.89 21.40
CA GLU A 18 -89.16 25.13 21.37
C GLU A 18 -88.46 25.42 22.73
N PRO A 19 -87.12 25.23 22.90
CA PRO A 19 -86.08 24.88 21.91
C PRO A 19 -85.10 23.70 22.26
N GLU A 20 -84.28 23.35 21.27
CA GLU A 20 -82.90 22.78 21.26
C GLU A 20 -82.22 22.21 22.54
N HIS A 21 -81.57 21.02 22.43
CA HIS A 21 -80.09 20.89 22.52
C HIS A 21 -79.51 19.50 22.10
N GLU A 22 -78.20 19.51 21.80
CA GLU A 22 -77.16 18.44 21.74
C GLU A 22 -77.47 16.94 21.55
N LYS A 23 -76.66 16.26 20.71
CA LYS A 23 -76.18 14.87 20.97
C LYS A 23 -74.99 14.37 20.13
N GLU A 24 -74.06 13.73 20.83
CA GLU A 24 -73.12 12.68 20.40
C GLU A 24 -73.39 11.44 21.29
N PRO A 25 -72.72 10.28 21.11
CA PRO A 25 -72.41 9.53 19.87
C PRO A 25 -72.79 8.03 19.98
N GLU A 26 -72.61 7.20 18.93
CA GLU A 26 -72.04 5.83 19.01
C GLU A 26 -71.88 5.15 17.61
N GLN A 27 -71.46 3.87 17.56
CA GLN A 27 -70.86 3.18 16.40
C GLN A 27 -71.68 1.98 15.86
N VAL A 28 -71.18 1.34 14.77
CA VAL A 28 -71.21 -0.11 14.39
C VAL A 28 -71.75 -0.48 12.96
N GLU A 29 -70.80 -0.97 12.13
CA GLU A 29 -70.77 -2.02 11.08
C GLU A 29 -71.81 -2.22 9.91
N GLU A 30 -71.25 -2.26 8.68
CA GLU A 30 -71.52 -3.17 7.51
C GLU A 30 -72.92 -3.21 6.80
N PRO A 31 -73.10 -3.78 5.56
CA PRO A 31 -72.21 -4.74 4.85
C PRO A 31 -71.91 -4.59 3.33
N ALA A 32 -70.80 -5.25 2.91
CA ALA A 32 -70.52 -6.06 1.70
C ALA A 32 -70.99 -5.68 0.26
N ALA A 33 -70.09 -5.86 -0.74
CA ALA A 33 -70.45 -5.94 -2.18
C ALA A 33 -69.46 -6.73 -3.10
N HIS A 34 -70.02 -7.64 -3.91
CA HIS A 34 -69.65 -8.21 -5.25
C HIS A 34 -68.21 -8.53 -5.75
N VAL A 35 -68.17 -9.47 -6.71
CA VAL A 35 -66.99 -9.94 -7.50
C VAL A 35 -67.41 -10.22 -8.96
N PRO A 36 -66.65 -9.77 -9.99
CA PRO A 36 -66.29 -10.63 -11.12
C PRO A 36 -64.80 -10.40 -11.59
N PRO A 37 -64.30 -10.82 -12.79
CA PRO A 37 -63.45 -12.01 -12.88
C PRO A 37 -62.05 -11.79 -13.51
N ALA A 38 -61.36 -12.89 -13.84
CA ALA A 38 -59.90 -12.97 -14.03
C ALA A 38 -59.32 -12.46 -15.37
N HIS A 39 -58.00 -12.17 -15.35
CA HIS A 39 -57.14 -11.88 -16.52
C HIS A 39 -55.94 -12.85 -16.62
N HIS A 40 -55.38 -12.99 -17.82
CA HIS A 40 -54.25 -13.88 -18.13
C HIS A 40 -52.88 -13.37 -17.61
N PRO A 41 -51.92 -14.29 -17.35
CA PRO A 41 -50.62 -13.94 -16.76
C PRO A 41 -49.63 -13.37 -17.79
N GLY A 42 -48.89 -12.33 -17.40
CA GLY A 42 -47.79 -11.77 -18.20
C GLY A 42 -46.95 -10.70 -17.49
N HIS A 43 -47.58 -9.77 -16.76
CA HIS A 43 -46.89 -8.58 -16.22
C HIS A 43 -46.54 -8.62 -14.72
N HIS A 44 -47.27 -9.41 -13.91
CA HIS A 44 -47.29 -9.26 -12.45
C HIS A 44 -45.93 -9.40 -11.74
N ASN A 45 -44.94 -10.10 -12.32
CA ASN A 45 -43.69 -10.39 -11.61
C ASN A 45 -42.76 -9.17 -11.51
N TYR A 46 -42.70 -8.31 -12.55
CA TYR A 46 -41.85 -7.11 -12.52
C TYR A 46 -42.41 -6.06 -11.54
N ASP A 47 -43.69 -5.73 -11.65
CA ASP A 47 -44.31 -4.73 -10.80
C ASP A 47 -44.41 -5.18 -9.33
N HIS A 48 -44.56 -6.48 -9.06
CA HIS A 48 -44.47 -7.02 -7.69
C HIS A 48 -43.05 -6.89 -7.10
N MET A 49 -42.00 -7.23 -7.87
CA MET A 49 -40.61 -7.05 -7.41
C MET A 49 -40.26 -5.57 -7.23
N LYS A 50 -40.67 -4.70 -8.16
CA LYS A 50 -40.51 -3.24 -8.08
C LYS A 50 -41.20 -2.67 -6.84
N ASN A 51 -42.46 -3.04 -6.59
CA ASN A 51 -43.20 -2.55 -5.43
C ASN A 51 -42.60 -3.05 -4.11
N LYS A 52 -42.16 -4.31 -4.03
CA LYS A 52 -41.46 -4.83 -2.86
C LYS A 52 -40.15 -4.06 -2.59
N PHE A 53 -39.35 -3.83 -3.63
CA PHE A 53 -38.09 -3.09 -3.53
C PHE A 53 -38.30 -1.62 -3.09
N MET A 54 -39.31 -0.94 -3.64
CA MET A 54 -39.68 0.42 -3.22
C MET A 54 -40.18 0.46 -1.77
N ASN A 55 -40.93 -0.54 -1.33
CA ASN A 55 -41.45 -0.61 0.04
C ASN A 55 -40.34 -0.88 1.08
N GLU A 56 -39.33 -1.69 0.73
CA GLU A 56 -38.13 -1.88 1.57
C GLU A 56 -37.24 -0.62 1.61
N ILE A 57 -37.15 0.16 0.52
CA ILE A 57 -36.46 1.46 0.49
C ILE A 57 -37.16 2.51 1.37
N GLY A 58 -38.50 2.52 1.40
CA GLY A 58 -39.30 3.49 2.16
C GLY A 58 -39.06 3.49 3.68
N HIS A 59 -38.42 2.45 4.22
CA HIS A 59 -38.15 2.32 5.65
C HIS A 59 -36.80 2.91 6.11
N LEU A 60 -36.00 3.45 5.18
CA LEU A 60 -34.73 4.14 5.47
C LEU A 60 -34.96 5.66 5.65
N PRO A 61 -34.44 6.31 6.71
CA PRO A 61 -34.66 7.72 6.98
C PRO A 61 -33.73 8.63 6.14
N LEU A 62 -33.76 8.46 4.81
CA LEU A 62 -32.91 9.16 3.85
C LEU A 62 -33.75 9.72 2.69
N PRO A 63 -33.54 10.98 2.26
CA PRO A 63 -34.26 11.54 1.12
C PRO A 63 -33.91 10.81 -0.17
N MET A 64 -34.86 10.69 -1.12
CA MET A 64 -34.70 9.83 -2.30
C MET A 64 -33.47 10.14 -3.17
N TRP A 65 -32.99 11.39 -3.19
CA TRP A 65 -31.75 11.76 -3.90
C TRP A 65 -30.51 11.08 -3.30
N ALA A 66 -30.47 10.87 -1.98
CA ALA A 66 -29.40 10.18 -1.29
C ALA A 66 -29.44 8.67 -1.59
N VAL A 67 -30.64 8.08 -1.69
CA VAL A 67 -30.80 6.69 -2.16
C VAL A 67 -30.29 6.54 -3.59
N GLY A 68 -30.63 7.47 -4.50
CA GLY A 68 -30.09 7.52 -5.86
C GLY A 68 -28.55 7.62 -5.89
N ALA A 69 -27.97 8.49 -5.06
CA ALA A 69 -26.51 8.61 -4.93
C ALA A 69 -25.86 7.31 -4.40
N ILE A 70 -26.46 6.64 -3.42
CA ILE A 70 -26.00 5.34 -2.91
C ILE A 70 -26.05 4.28 -4.02
N VAL A 71 -27.13 4.21 -4.80
CA VAL A 71 -27.23 3.27 -5.94
C VAL A 71 -26.14 3.54 -6.98
N VAL A 72 -25.86 4.80 -7.33
CA VAL A 72 -24.77 5.15 -8.25
C VAL A 72 -23.40 4.75 -7.68
N VAL A 73 -23.13 5.01 -6.40
CA VAL A 73 -21.89 4.59 -5.73
C VAL A 73 -21.75 3.07 -5.70
N VAL A 74 -22.82 2.33 -5.41
CA VAL A 74 -22.83 0.85 -5.44
C VAL A 74 -22.57 0.33 -6.86
N LEU A 75 -23.19 0.91 -7.89
CA LEU A 75 -22.93 0.53 -9.29
C LEU A 75 -21.50 0.82 -9.73
N VAL A 76 -20.91 1.95 -9.32
CA VAL A 76 -19.49 2.26 -9.55
C VAL A 76 -18.59 1.27 -8.81
N LEU A 77 -18.88 0.95 -7.53
CA LEU A 77 -18.12 -0.03 -6.77
C LEU A 77 -18.22 -1.44 -7.35
N VAL A 78 -19.39 -1.86 -7.85
CA VAL A 78 -19.56 -3.15 -8.55
C VAL A 78 -18.82 -3.14 -9.89
N GLY A 79 -18.83 -2.04 -10.63
CA GLY A 79 -18.03 -1.84 -11.85
C GLY A 79 -16.52 -1.95 -11.57
N CYS A 80 -16.02 -1.26 -10.55
CA CYS A 80 -14.63 -1.37 -10.11
C CYS A 80 -14.28 -2.77 -9.62
N CYS A 81 -15.13 -3.42 -8.84
CA CYS A 81 -14.92 -4.79 -8.36
C CYS A 81 -14.89 -5.80 -9.51
N THR A 82 -15.81 -5.73 -10.46
CA THR A 82 -15.84 -6.62 -11.63
C THR A 82 -14.64 -6.38 -12.55
N PHE A 83 -14.23 -5.14 -12.79
CA PHE A 83 -13.00 -4.80 -13.51
C PHE A 83 -11.74 -5.33 -12.80
N CYS A 84 -11.63 -5.14 -11.48
CA CYS A 84 -10.53 -5.67 -10.67
C CYS A 84 -10.50 -7.20 -10.65
N LEU A 85 -11.66 -7.87 -10.63
CA LEU A 85 -11.75 -9.33 -10.75
C LEU A 85 -11.33 -9.79 -12.15
N PHE A 86 -11.73 -9.10 -13.21
CA PHE A 86 -11.24 -9.37 -14.57
C PHE A 86 -9.72 -9.25 -14.67
N LYS A 87 -9.14 -8.15 -14.16
CA LYS A 87 -7.68 -7.94 -14.12
C LYS A 87 -6.97 -8.96 -13.21
N LYS A 88 -7.62 -9.48 -12.15
CA LYS A 88 -7.10 -10.54 -11.27
C LYS A 88 -7.15 -11.93 -11.91
N CYS A 89 -8.15 -12.22 -12.75
CA CYS A 89 -8.29 -13.49 -13.49
C CYS A 89 -7.38 -13.56 -14.73
N PHE A 90 -7.20 -12.46 -15.47
CA PHE A 90 -6.34 -12.44 -16.67
C PHE A 90 -4.88 -12.00 -16.36
N GLY A 91 -4.65 -11.15 -15.35
CA GLY A 91 -3.34 -10.57 -15.04
C GLY A 91 -2.34 -11.48 -14.32
N LYS A 92 -2.52 -12.82 -14.34
CA LYS A 92 -1.60 -13.78 -13.70
C LYS A 92 -1.21 -14.96 -14.60
N LYS A 93 -0.67 -14.67 -15.79
CA LYS A 93 0.17 -15.62 -16.54
C LYS A 93 1.60 -15.08 -16.67
N LYS A 94 2.56 -15.90 -16.22
CA LYS A 94 4.00 -15.61 -16.11
C LYS A 94 4.61 -14.91 -17.34
N LYS A 95 5.44 -13.89 -17.11
CA LYS A 95 6.61 -13.60 -17.97
C LYS A 95 7.84 -13.20 -17.13
N THR A 96 8.54 -14.22 -16.66
CA THR A 96 9.98 -14.17 -16.36
C THR A 96 10.62 -15.29 -17.17
N LYS A 97 11.76 -15.07 -17.83
CA LYS A 97 12.39 -15.97 -18.82
C LYS A 97 11.48 -16.42 -19.98
N LYS A 98 11.43 -15.64 -21.08
CA LYS A 98 11.34 -16.25 -22.44
C LYS A 98 11.92 -15.43 -23.60
N VAL A 99 13.19 -15.02 -23.51
CA VAL A 99 13.99 -14.51 -24.64
C VAL A 99 15.36 -15.22 -24.70
N ARG A 100 15.37 -16.54 -24.99
CA ARG A 100 16.61 -17.29 -25.29
C ARG A 100 16.38 -18.43 -26.30
N GLU A 101 15.49 -18.21 -27.27
CA GLU A 101 14.97 -19.29 -28.14
C GLU A 101 14.60 -18.82 -29.57
N ARG A 102 15.16 -17.70 -30.06
CA ARG A 102 14.91 -17.17 -31.42
C ARG A 102 16.15 -16.56 -32.12
N LYS A 103 17.32 -17.22 -32.06
CA LYS A 103 18.44 -16.92 -32.97
C LYS A 103 19.33 -18.10 -33.40
N ALA A 104 19.03 -19.33 -32.97
CA ALA A 104 19.65 -20.55 -33.48
C ALA A 104 18.90 -21.05 -34.73
N GLY A 105 19.05 -20.36 -35.87
CA GLY A 105 18.21 -20.64 -37.04
C GLY A 105 18.57 -20.01 -38.39
N ARG A 106 19.76 -19.42 -38.58
CA ARG A 106 20.17 -18.92 -39.92
C ARG A 106 21.69 -18.86 -40.14
N ARG A 107 22.35 -20.02 -40.20
CA ARG A 107 23.60 -20.26 -40.96
C ARG A 107 23.87 -21.76 -41.10
N ARG A 108 23.63 -22.29 -42.31
CA ARG A 108 24.14 -23.57 -42.83
C ARG A 108 24.29 -23.42 -44.35
N LYS A 109 25.29 -24.11 -44.91
CA LYS A 109 25.58 -24.28 -46.35
C LYS A 109 26.12 -23.05 -47.11
N ALA A 110 27.41 -22.80 -46.89
CA ALA A 110 28.42 -22.19 -47.76
C ALA A 110 29.76 -22.33 -47.00
N ASP A 111 30.85 -22.93 -47.48
CA ASP A 111 31.13 -23.63 -48.75
C ASP A 111 32.05 -24.85 -48.50
N ASN A 112 32.41 -25.60 -49.55
CA ASN A 112 33.40 -26.69 -49.51
C ASN A 112 34.05 -26.88 -50.89
N GLU A 113 35.35 -26.59 -51.05
CA GLU A 113 36.32 -27.33 -51.88
C GLU A 113 37.72 -26.67 -51.84
N GLY A 114 38.78 -27.50 -51.88
CA GLY A 114 40.20 -27.11 -51.96
C GLY A 114 40.84 -26.58 -50.66
N GLY A 115 42.10 -26.87 -50.31
CA GLY A 115 43.09 -27.77 -50.94
C GLY A 115 44.49 -27.13 -51.03
N GLY A 116 45.44 -27.56 -50.18
CA GLY A 116 46.83 -27.05 -50.17
C GLY A 116 47.60 -27.49 -48.90
N GLU A 117 48.92 -27.49 -48.95
CA GLU A 117 49.80 -28.17 -47.96
C GLU A 117 50.75 -27.21 -47.20
N GLY A 118 51.18 -27.65 -46.00
CA GLY A 118 52.51 -27.35 -45.44
C GLY A 118 52.66 -26.18 -44.46
N GLY A 119 53.44 -26.38 -43.39
CA GLY A 119 53.91 -25.33 -42.47
C GLY A 119 53.91 -25.74 -40.98
N ASP A 120 55.07 -25.70 -40.33
CA ASP A 120 55.30 -26.22 -38.98
C ASP A 120 54.79 -25.35 -37.80
N LYS A 121 54.67 -26.04 -36.66
CA LYS A 121 54.56 -25.63 -35.24
C LYS A 121 55.04 -24.22 -34.85
N GLU A 122 54.35 -23.64 -33.86
CA GLU A 122 54.95 -23.43 -32.52
C GLU A 122 53.87 -23.34 -31.41
N GLU A 123 54.28 -23.40 -30.14
CA GLU A 123 53.39 -23.40 -28.97
C GLU A 123 53.07 -21.99 -28.44
N GLY A 124 51.93 -21.84 -27.76
CA GLY A 124 51.53 -20.57 -27.14
C GLY A 124 50.44 -20.75 -26.09
N ASP A 125 50.79 -21.20 -24.88
CA ASP A 125 49.86 -21.26 -23.75
C ASP A 125 49.45 -19.86 -23.29
N LYS A 126 48.14 -19.61 -23.23
CA LYS A 126 47.57 -18.52 -22.43
C LYS A 126 46.13 -18.82 -22.02
N LYS A 127 45.96 -19.17 -20.74
CA LYS A 127 44.69 -18.99 -20.04
C LYS A 127 44.36 -17.50 -19.92
N GLU A 128 43.16 -17.12 -20.30
CA GLU A 128 42.40 -16.04 -19.66
C GLU A 128 40.94 -16.51 -19.56
N GLY A 129 40.28 -16.19 -18.43
CA GLY A 129 38.98 -16.77 -18.10
C GLY A 129 37.82 -15.93 -18.65
N GLU A 130 36.91 -16.56 -19.38
CA GLU A 130 35.65 -15.94 -19.79
C GLU A 130 34.80 -15.61 -18.56
N GLY A 131 34.86 -14.36 -18.09
CA GLY A 131 33.90 -13.83 -17.14
C GLY A 131 32.55 -13.63 -17.82
N GLU A 132 31.47 -14.15 -17.23
CA GLU A 132 30.11 -13.92 -17.75
C GLU A 132 29.76 -12.42 -17.69
N GLU A 133 29.89 -11.72 -18.81
CA GLU A 133 29.33 -10.38 -18.99
C GLU A 133 27.81 -10.44 -18.79
N LYS A 134 27.34 -9.87 -17.68
CA LYS A 134 25.90 -9.70 -17.44
C LYS A 134 25.39 -8.66 -18.43
N GLU A 135 24.44 -9.04 -19.28
CA GLU A 135 23.71 -8.10 -20.15
C GLU A 135 23.18 -6.94 -19.30
N GLN A 136 23.78 -5.76 -19.45
CA GLN A 136 23.45 -4.58 -18.67
C GLN A 136 22.11 -4.04 -19.17
N GLU A 137 21.08 -4.04 -18.30
CA GLU A 137 19.74 -3.59 -18.64
C GLU A 137 19.80 -2.11 -19.09
N LYS A 138 19.45 -1.85 -20.36
CA LYS A 138 19.48 -0.50 -20.93
C LYS A 138 18.27 0.28 -20.45
N LEU A 139 18.50 1.21 -19.52
CA LEU A 139 17.46 2.05 -18.92
C LEU A 139 17.16 3.32 -19.74
N GLY A 140 18.06 3.67 -20.67
CA GLY A 140 18.00 4.84 -21.54
C GLY A 140 19.09 5.87 -21.23
N LYS A 141 19.02 7.02 -21.89
CA LYS A 141 19.92 8.17 -21.67
C LYS A 141 19.11 9.44 -21.46
N LEU A 142 19.63 10.37 -20.66
CA LEU A 142 19.07 11.71 -20.44
C LEU A 142 20.05 12.78 -20.92
N GLU A 143 19.53 13.80 -21.62
CA GLU A 143 20.22 15.03 -21.96
C GLU A 143 19.79 16.16 -21.04
N PHE A 144 20.79 16.84 -20.47
CA PHE A 144 20.59 17.95 -19.57
C PHE A 144 21.69 19.01 -19.76
N SER A 145 21.41 20.22 -19.31
CA SER A 145 22.38 21.31 -19.20
C SER A 145 22.53 21.76 -17.75
N LEU A 146 23.74 22.21 -17.41
CA LEU A 146 24.08 22.85 -16.14
C LEU A 146 24.79 24.17 -16.41
N ASP A 147 24.38 25.21 -15.71
CA ASP A 147 25.00 26.53 -15.74
C ASP A 147 24.97 27.14 -14.33
N TYR A 148 25.87 28.07 -14.01
CA TYR A 148 25.92 28.72 -12.70
C TYR A 148 26.05 30.24 -12.83
N ASN A 149 24.97 30.93 -12.46
CA ASN A 149 24.95 32.37 -12.37
C ASN A 149 25.63 32.81 -11.05
N PHE A 150 26.89 33.23 -11.17
CA PHE A 150 27.71 33.75 -10.08
C PHE A 150 27.21 35.09 -9.49
N THR A 151 26.48 35.89 -10.27
CA THR A 151 25.93 37.19 -9.83
C THR A 151 24.75 36.99 -8.88
N ASP A 152 23.82 36.11 -9.24
CA ASP A 152 22.59 35.86 -8.48
C ASP A 152 22.65 34.60 -7.58
N ALA A 153 23.84 33.99 -7.45
CA ALA A 153 24.13 32.77 -6.68
C ALA A 153 23.16 31.61 -7.00
N GLN A 154 23.04 31.25 -8.27
CA GLN A 154 22.03 30.32 -8.78
C GLN A 154 22.60 29.23 -9.68
N LEU A 155 22.41 27.96 -9.29
CA LEU A 155 22.59 26.82 -10.19
C LEU A 155 21.33 26.70 -11.07
N ILE A 156 21.54 26.68 -12.38
CA ILE A 156 20.51 26.52 -13.41
C ILE A 156 20.64 25.10 -13.96
N VAL A 157 19.53 24.33 -13.96
CA VAL A 157 19.48 22.93 -14.40
C VAL A 157 18.42 22.81 -15.49
N GLY A 158 18.84 22.63 -16.74
CA GLY A 158 17.95 22.38 -17.87
C GLY A 158 17.77 20.89 -18.10
N ILE A 159 16.53 20.40 -18.11
CA ILE A 159 16.17 19.03 -18.52
C ILE A 159 15.65 19.12 -19.95
N LEU A 160 16.41 18.59 -20.91
CA LEU A 160 16.17 18.81 -22.33
C LEU A 160 15.31 17.67 -22.91
N GLN A 161 15.86 16.46 -22.98
CA GLN A 161 15.20 15.30 -23.56
C GLN A 161 15.80 13.99 -23.04
N ALA A 162 15.11 12.86 -23.23
CA ALA A 162 15.67 11.52 -23.03
C ALA A 162 15.53 10.66 -24.29
N GLN A 163 16.28 9.57 -24.36
CA GLN A 163 16.26 8.59 -25.46
C GLN A 163 16.33 7.16 -24.93
N ASP A 164 15.73 6.23 -25.68
CA ASP A 164 15.74 4.77 -25.42
C ASP A 164 15.35 4.39 -23.97
N LEU A 165 14.40 5.11 -23.36
CA LEU A 165 13.93 4.81 -22.01
C LEU A 165 13.33 3.39 -21.92
N ALA A 166 13.58 2.70 -20.81
CA ALA A 166 12.96 1.39 -20.56
C ALA A 166 11.45 1.53 -20.38
N ALA A 167 10.68 0.73 -21.15
CA ALA A 167 9.22 0.68 -21.07
C ALA A 167 8.76 -0.16 -19.87
N MET A 168 8.18 0.48 -18.86
CA MET A 168 7.63 -0.18 -17.66
C MET A 168 6.14 -0.52 -17.82
N ASP A 169 5.44 0.20 -18.68
CA ASP A 169 4.00 0.06 -18.91
C ASP A 169 3.66 -1.28 -19.59
N MET A 170 2.51 -1.89 -19.23
CA MET A 170 2.03 -3.12 -19.91
C MET A 170 1.79 -2.93 -21.42
N GLY A 171 1.71 -1.68 -21.87
CA GLY A 171 1.60 -1.29 -23.28
C GLY A 171 2.91 -1.31 -24.09
N GLY A 172 4.08 -1.50 -23.46
CA GLY A 172 5.38 -1.34 -24.13
C GLY A 172 5.78 0.13 -24.34
N THR A 173 5.31 1.01 -23.44
CA THR A 173 5.61 2.44 -23.37
C THR A 173 5.99 2.81 -21.93
N SER A 174 6.12 4.11 -21.66
CA SER A 174 6.03 4.73 -20.33
C SER A 174 5.46 6.14 -20.50
N ASP A 175 4.94 6.72 -19.43
CA ASP A 175 4.57 8.14 -19.26
C ASP A 175 5.69 8.86 -18.46
N PRO A 176 6.93 9.03 -18.99
CA PRO A 176 8.05 9.49 -18.18
C PRO A 176 7.98 10.95 -17.71
N TYR A 177 8.62 11.19 -16.57
CA TYR A 177 8.95 12.53 -16.05
C TYR A 177 10.22 12.49 -15.18
N VAL A 178 10.87 13.63 -14.98
CA VAL A 178 12.14 13.73 -14.26
C VAL A 178 11.96 14.51 -12.96
N LYS A 179 12.44 13.94 -11.84
CA LYS A 179 12.61 14.65 -10.57
C LYS A 179 14.04 15.16 -10.45
N VAL A 180 14.19 16.41 -10.01
CA VAL A 180 15.47 17.12 -9.91
C VAL A 180 15.64 17.64 -8.48
N TYR A 181 16.70 17.22 -7.79
CA TYR A 181 16.98 17.62 -6.41
C TYR A 181 18.48 17.54 -6.06
N LEU A 182 18.88 18.21 -4.98
CA LEU A 182 20.28 18.28 -4.53
C LEU A 182 20.45 17.62 -3.16
N LEU A 183 21.19 16.52 -3.09
CA LEU A 183 21.57 15.91 -1.83
C LEU A 183 22.55 16.84 -1.06
N PRO A 184 22.44 16.95 0.27
CA PRO A 184 21.57 16.17 1.16
C PRO A 184 20.12 16.67 1.30
N ASP A 185 19.73 17.79 0.69
CA ASP A 185 18.37 18.35 0.79
C ASP A 185 17.35 17.59 -0.10
N LYS A 186 16.92 16.42 0.38
CA LYS A 186 15.83 15.64 -0.22
C LYS A 186 14.45 16.33 -0.18
N LYS A 187 14.29 17.50 0.45
CA LYS A 187 12.99 18.19 0.55
C LYS A 187 12.71 19.10 -0.64
N LYS A 188 13.73 19.79 -1.17
CA LYS A 188 13.60 20.63 -2.36
C LYS A 188 13.69 19.79 -3.64
N LYS A 189 12.56 19.22 -4.06
CA LYS A 189 12.39 18.51 -5.32
C LYS A 189 11.63 19.36 -6.33
N HIS A 190 12.15 19.46 -7.55
CA HIS A 190 11.41 19.93 -8.73
C HIS A 190 11.03 18.71 -9.59
N GLU A 191 9.93 18.80 -10.35
CA GLU A 191 9.45 17.71 -11.21
C GLU A 191 9.07 18.29 -12.58
N THR A 192 9.46 17.64 -13.69
CA THR A 192 9.00 18.00 -15.04
C THR A 192 7.54 17.61 -15.23
N LYS A 193 6.93 18.11 -16.31
CA LYS A 193 5.68 17.58 -16.84
C LYS A 193 5.85 16.11 -17.26
N VAL A 194 4.75 15.38 -17.15
CA VAL A 194 4.61 13.99 -17.59
C VAL A 194 4.41 13.94 -19.09
N GLN A 195 5.33 13.29 -19.81
CA GLN A 195 5.25 13.08 -21.25
C GLN A 195 4.64 11.72 -21.55
N ARG A 196 3.39 11.68 -22.02
CA ARG A 196 2.66 10.40 -22.13
C ARG A 196 3.12 9.51 -23.28
N LYS A 197 3.24 8.21 -23.00
CA LYS A 197 3.51 7.11 -23.93
C LYS A 197 4.69 7.34 -24.86
N ASN A 198 5.77 7.90 -24.32
CA ASN A 198 6.93 8.32 -25.09
C ASN A 198 8.23 7.83 -24.44
N LEU A 199 9.01 7.01 -25.15
CA LEU A 199 10.32 6.52 -24.70
C LEU A 199 11.48 7.46 -25.08
N CYS A 200 11.20 8.48 -25.91
CA CYS A 200 12.10 9.58 -26.25
C CYS A 200 11.43 10.94 -25.93
N PRO A 201 11.15 11.23 -24.64
CA PRO A 201 10.47 12.46 -24.23
C PRO A 201 11.35 13.69 -24.44
N VAL A 202 10.74 14.79 -24.90
CA VAL A 202 11.34 16.12 -24.90
C VAL A 202 10.65 16.93 -23.80
N PHE A 203 11.43 17.48 -22.87
CA PHE A 203 10.94 18.25 -21.73
C PHE A 203 11.15 19.75 -21.97
N ASN A 204 12.40 20.16 -22.23
CA ASN A 204 12.83 21.56 -22.33
C ASN A 204 12.37 22.42 -21.13
N GLU A 205 12.55 21.90 -19.92
CA GLU A 205 12.17 22.57 -18.67
C GLU A 205 13.42 22.93 -17.85
N THR A 206 13.45 24.13 -17.28
CA THR A 206 14.62 24.65 -16.54
C THR A 206 14.27 24.94 -15.09
N PHE A 207 15.10 24.47 -14.18
CA PHE A 207 14.96 24.61 -12.73
C PHE A 207 16.10 25.44 -12.14
N ILE A 208 15.83 26.20 -11.08
CA ILE A 208 16.75 27.18 -10.51
C ILE A 208 16.91 26.92 -9.01
N PHE A 209 18.13 26.59 -8.58
CA PHE A 209 18.49 26.39 -7.19
C PHE A 209 19.33 27.56 -6.67
N LYS A 210 18.73 28.39 -5.80
CA LYS A 210 19.40 29.52 -5.12
C LYS A 210 20.34 28.99 -4.04
N ILE A 211 21.63 28.84 -4.37
CA ILE A 211 22.66 28.18 -3.56
C ILE A 211 24.02 28.86 -3.84
N PRO A 212 24.74 29.37 -2.82
CA PRO A 212 26.09 29.92 -2.99
C PRO A 212 27.09 28.88 -3.52
N TYR A 213 28.01 29.31 -4.39
CA TYR A 213 29.02 28.44 -5.00
C TYR A 213 29.89 27.71 -3.95
N THR A 214 30.23 28.40 -2.85
CA THR A 214 30.97 27.85 -1.71
C THR A 214 30.26 26.69 -1.01
N GLU A 215 28.93 26.64 -1.08
CA GLU A 215 28.11 25.56 -0.54
C GLU A 215 27.93 24.38 -1.51
N LEU A 216 28.22 24.59 -2.80
CA LEU A 216 27.80 23.70 -3.88
C LEU A 216 28.69 22.47 -3.99
N GLY A 217 30.02 22.60 -3.79
CA GLY A 217 30.98 21.50 -3.91
C GLY A 217 30.77 20.32 -2.94
N GLY A 218 29.98 20.49 -1.88
CA GLY A 218 29.56 19.41 -0.97
C GLY A 218 28.23 18.73 -1.35
N LYS A 219 27.61 19.10 -2.48
CA LYS A 219 26.27 18.62 -2.88
C LYS A 219 26.36 17.69 -4.10
N ILE A 220 25.35 16.83 -4.25
CA ILE A 220 25.18 15.94 -5.41
C ILE A 220 23.85 16.26 -6.06
N LEU A 221 23.86 16.65 -7.34
CA LEU A 221 22.64 16.81 -8.13
C LEU A 221 22.14 15.42 -8.54
N VAL A 222 20.85 15.17 -8.34
CA VAL A 222 20.20 13.92 -8.72
C VAL A 222 19.11 14.22 -9.73
N LEU A 223 19.22 13.59 -10.90
CA LEU A 223 18.22 13.58 -11.96
C LEU A 223 17.62 12.18 -11.98
N GLN A 224 16.36 12.03 -11.57
CA GLN A 224 15.73 10.71 -11.38
C GLN A 224 14.50 10.60 -12.27
N VAL A 225 14.52 9.67 -13.23
CA VAL A 225 13.45 9.47 -14.20
C VAL A 225 12.44 8.45 -13.67
N PHE A 226 11.18 8.84 -13.61
CA PHE A 226 10.05 8.02 -13.16
C PHE A 226 9.08 7.77 -14.30
N ASP A 227 8.40 6.62 -14.27
CA ASP A 227 7.19 6.37 -15.03
C ASP A 227 5.96 6.82 -14.22
N PHE A 228 5.09 7.66 -14.80
CA PHE A 228 3.86 8.10 -14.13
C PHE A 228 2.77 7.03 -14.25
N ASP A 229 2.37 6.45 -13.11
CA ASP A 229 1.28 5.46 -13.06
C ASP A 229 0.07 6.00 -12.28
N ARG A 230 -1.05 6.16 -12.98
CA ARG A 230 -2.30 6.73 -12.45
C ARG A 230 -2.92 5.93 -11.30
N PHE A 231 -2.63 4.64 -11.17
CA PHE A 231 -3.30 3.76 -10.20
C PHE A 231 -2.33 2.90 -9.37
N SER A 232 -1.03 3.17 -9.44
CA SER A 232 0.03 2.44 -8.72
C SER A 232 0.99 3.41 -8.02
N LYS A 233 2.05 2.89 -7.39
CA LYS A 233 3.25 3.69 -7.12
C LYS A 233 3.97 3.90 -8.47
N HIS A 234 4.45 5.11 -8.73
CA HIS A 234 5.28 5.43 -9.88
C HIS A 234 6.60 4.62 -9.82
N ASP A 235 6.93 3.90 -10.88
CA ASP A 235 8.18 3.13 -10.97
C ASP A 235 9.35 4.04 -11.36
N VAL A 236 10.56 3.71 -10.90
CA VAL A 236 11.79 4.44 -11.29
C VAL A 236 12.37 3.77 -12.53
N ILE A 237 12.57 4.55 -13.60
CA ILE A 237 13.22 4.09 -14.84
C ILE A 237 14.74 4.07 -14.64
N GLY A 238 15.30 5.10 -13.99
CA GLY A 238 16.72 5.16 -13.62
C GLY A 238 17.10 6.52 -13.04
N GLU A 239 18.36 6.70 -12.67
CA GLU A 239 18.87 7.95 -12.11
C GLU A 239 20.28 8.30 -12.60
N ILE A 240 20.62 9.59 -12.51
CA ILE A 240 21.97 10.13 -12.72
C ILE A 240 22.32 10.95 -11.47
N LYS A 241 23.41 10.58 -10.81
CA LYS A 241 24.01 11.27 -9.66
C LYS A 241 25.24 12.05 -10.12
N ILE A 242 25.28 13.36 -9.91
CA ILE A 242 26.36 14.25 -10.35
C ILE A 242 26.97 14.96 -9.12
N PRO A 243 28.15 14.55 -8.66
CA PRO A 243 28.89 15.28 -7.64
C PRO A 243 29.28 16.67 -8.17
N MET A 244 28.82 17.74 -7.52
CA MET A 244 29.00 19.10 -8.06
C MET A 244 30.45 19.59 -7.99
N ASN A 245 31.31 18.93 -7.21
CA ASN A 245 32.77 19.11 -7.23
C ASN A 245 33.46 18.47 -8.46
N SER A 246 32.75 17.67 -9.26
CA SER A 246 33.27 17.04 -10.49
C SER A 246 32.86 17.77 -11.78
N VAL A 247 32.16 18.90 -11.65
CA VAL A 247 31.66 19.71 -12.76
C VAL A 247 32.38 21.05 -12.76
N ASP A 248 32.97 21.43 -13.90
CA ASP A 248 33.37 22.81 -14.13
C ASP A 248 32.10 23.62 -14.47
N LEU A 249 31.80 24.61 -13.64
CA LEU A 249 30.67 25.54 -13.78
C LEU A 249 31.12 26.93 -14.24
N GLY A 250 32.37 27.08 -14.68
CA GLY A 250 32.88 28.31 -15.29
C GLY A 250 32.33 28.58 -16.70
N GLN A 251 31.69 27.59 -17.33
CA GLN A 251 30.95 27.72 -18.60
C GLN A 251 29.68 26.85 -18.57
N PRO A 252 28.60 27.23 -19.29
CA PRO A 252 27.42 26.39 -19.43
C PRO A 252 27.78 25.06 -20.12
N MET A 253 27.43 23.93 -19.51
CA MET A 253 27.59 22.61 -20.11
C MET A 253 26.25 22.04 -20.59
N GLN A 254 26.28 21.23 -21.64
CA GLN A 254 25.18 20.37 -22.07
C GLN A 254 25.76 18.98 -22.38
N CYS A 255 25.17 17.92 -21.84
CA CYS A 255 25.67 16.56 -22.11
C CYS A 255 24.58 15.48 -21.99
N TRP A 256 24.85 14.37 -22.66
CA TRP A 256 24.13 13.10 -22.49
C TRP A 256 24.79 12.26 -21.42
N ARG A 257 24.00 11.60 -20.57
CA ARG A 257 24.46 10.50 -19.71
C ARG A 257 23.47 9.34 -19.74
N ASP A 258 24.00 8.13 -19.63
CA ASP A 258 23.22 6.91 -19.41
C ASP A 258 22.55 6.95 -18.04
N LEU A 259 21.33 6.38 -17.96
CA LEU A 259 20.62 6.20 -16.71
C LEU A 259 21.17 4.98 -15.97
N GLU A 260 21.60 5.19 -14.74
CA GLU A 260 22.01 4.11 -13.84
C GLU A 260 20.76 3.51 -13.15
N ASN A 261 20.84 2.23 -12.77
CA ASN A 261 19.77 1.60 -12.01
C ASN A 261 19.72 2.23 -10.62
N SER A 262 18.61 2.92 -10.31
CA SER A 262 18.47 3.56 -9.01
C SER A 262 18.57 2.52 -7.89
N GLU A 263 19.47 2.74 -6.95
CA GLU A 263 19.49 2.02 -5.70
C GLU A 263 18.14 2.26 -5.02
N LYS A 264 17.24 1.26 -5.08
CA LYS A 264 15.83 1.37 -4.69
C LYS A 264 15.71 2.14 -3.39
N GLU A 265 15.26 3.41 -3.50
CA GLU A 265 15.29 4.46 -2.47
C GLU A 265 15.24 3.84 -1.07
N GLU A 266 16.41 3.67 -0.42
CA GLU A 266 16.58 2.74 0.71
C GLU A 266 15.44 2.89 1.70
N ALA A 267 14.51 1.92 1.69
CA ALA A 267 13.17 2.09 2.25
C ALA A 267 13.29 2.58 3.69
N GLU A 268 12.89 3.85 3.91
CA GLU A 268 13.51 4.73 4.92
C GLU A 268 13.85 3.97 6.20
N LYS A 269 15.13 3.70 6.44
CA LYS A 269 15.56 2.76 7.49
C LYS A 269 14.93 3.11 8.85
N LEU A 270 13.90 2.34 9.21
CA LEU A 270 13.07 2.57 10.40
C LEU A 270 13.80 2.18 11.69
N GLY A 271 14.94 1.49 11.56
CA GLY A 271 15.82 1.00 12.61
C GLY A 271 15.82 -0.53 12.71
N ASP A 272 16.63 -1.05 13.63
CA ASP A 272 16.69 -2.47 13.95
C ASP A 272 16.31 -2.70 15.41
N VAL A 273 15.66 -3.83 15.72
CA VAL A 273 15.36 -4.27 17.09
C VAL A 273 16.01 -5.61 17.41
N CYS A 274 16.69 -5.69 18.56
CA CYS A 274 17.32 -6.91 19.06
C CYS A 274 16.37 -7.66 20.00
N ILE A 275 16.05 -8.92 19.64
CA ILE A 275 15.05 -9.74 20.31
C ILE A 275 15.68 -11.07 20.70
N SER A 276 15.53 -11.47 21.96
CA SER A 276 15.88 -12.82 22.43
C SER A 276 14.63 -13.67 22.63
N LEU A 277 14.52 -14.76 21.88
CA LEU A 277 13.44 -15.75 21.99
C LEU A 277 13.92 -17.00 22.74
N ARG A 278 13.09 -17.53 23.65
CA ARG A 278 13.34 -18.77 24.38
C ARG A 278 12.05 -19.57 24.54
N TYR A 279 12.01 -20.81 24.06
CA TYR A 279 10.86 -21.69 24.26
C TYR A 279 11.19 -22.90 25.16
N VAL A 280 10.25 -23.29 26.01
CA VAL A 280 10.33 -24.45 26.91
C VAL A 280 9.11 -25.35 26.66
N PRO A 281 9.21 -26.40 25.82
CA PRO A 281 8.08 -27.24 25.44
C PRO A 281 7.35 -27.88 26.61
N THR A 282 8.08 -28.46 27.57
CA THR A 282 7.55 -29.16 28.75
C THR A 282 6.69 -28.29 29.67
N ALA A 283 6.84 -26.97 29.59
CA ALA A 283 6.06 -26.00 30.37
C ALA A 283 5.17 -25.10 29.48
N GLY A 284 5.08 -25.39 28.18
CA GLY A 284 4.40 -24.56 27.19
C GLY A 284 4.84 -23.08 27.21
N LYS A 285 6.08 -22.76 27.62
CA LYS A 285 6.46 -21.39 27.97
C LYS A 285 7.34 -20.74 26.91
N LEU A 286 6.79 -19.73 26.24
CA LEU A 286 7.54 -18.80 25.40
C LEU A 286 7.95 -17.58 26.24
N THR A 287 9.24 -17.25 26.23
CA THR A 287 9.78 -16.00 26.78
C THR A 287 10.42 -15.18 25.66
N ILE A 288 10.06 -13.91 25.61
CA ILE A 288 10.49 -12.92 24.63
C ILE A 288 11.16 -11.78 25.40
N ASN A 289 12.46 -11.59 25.23
CA ASN A 289 13.20 -10.47 25.79
C ASN A 289 13.40 -9.41 24.71
N ILE A 290 12.88 -8.21 24.93
CA ILE A 290 13.20 -7.05 24.09
C ILE A 290 14.48 -6.45 24.67
N MET A 291 15.60 -6.61 23.95
CA MET A 291 16.90 -6.23 24.48
C MET A 291 17.16 -4.75 24.25
N GLU A 292 17.18 -4.33 23.00
CA GLU A 292 17.48 -2.96 22.58
C GLU A 292 16.97 -2.71 21.17
N ALA A 293 16.94 -1.44 20.74
CA ALA A 293 16.83 -1.08 19.33
C ALA A 293 17.89 -0.04 18.99
N LYS A 294 18.19 0.11 17.70
CA LYS A 294 19.19 1.07 17.18
C LYS A 294 18.74 1.71 15.88
N ASN A 295 19.32 2.88 15.58
CA ASN A 295 19.08 3.64 14.35
C ASN A 295 17.58 3.87 14.05
N LEU A 296 16.75 4.03 15.09
CA LEU A 296 15.32 4.24 14.92
C LEU A 296 15.03 5.51 14.10
N LYS A 297 13.99 5.47 13.26
CA LYS A 297 13.51 6.68 12.57
C LYS A 297 12.99 7.69 13.60
N LYS A 298 13.45 8.94 13.44
CA LYS A 298 13.04 10.11 14.20
C LYS A 298 11.61 10.53 13.82
N MET A 299 10.73 10.72 14.80
CA MET A 299 9.37 11.25 14.57
C MET A 299 9.18 12.68 15.14
N ASP A 300 9.77 13.01 16.29
CA ASP A 300 9.55 14.31 16.95
C ASP A 300 9.97 15.53 16.10
N VAL A 301 9.08 16.53 15.99
CA VAL A 301 9.40 17.86 15.45
C VAL A 301 10.15 18.70 16.50
N GLY A 302 11.40 18.32 16.78
CA GLY A 302 12.32 19.06 17.64
C GLY A 302 13.07 18.21 18.67
N GLY A 303 12.49 17.08 19.09
CA GLY A 303 13.13 16.06 19.93
C GLY A 303 13.99 15.07 19.13
N LEU A 304 13.98 13.82 19.55
CA LEU A 304 14.40 12.65 18.77
C LEU A 304 13.18 11.73 18.57
N SER A 305 12.97 10.87 19.56
CA SER A 305 11.82 9.99 19.76
C SER A 305 11.82 9.56 21.23
N ASP A 306 10.64 9.27 21.80
CA ASP A 306 10.42 8.60 23.10
C ASP A 306 10.01 7.12 22.87
N PRO A 307 10.85 6.22 22.32
CA PRO A 307 10.42 4.89 21.86
C PRO A 307 9.97 3.91 22.97
N PHE A 308 8.97 3.09 22.63
CA PHE A 308 8.57 1.87 23.35
C PHE A 308 8.17 0.74 22.40
N VAL A 309 8.28 -0.51 22.85
CA VAL A 309 7.93 -1.70 22.04
C VAL A 309 6.61 -2.31 22.50
N LYS A 310 5.74 -2.60 21.53
CA LYS A 310 4.43 -3.26 21.71
C LYS A 310 4.52 -4.68 21.13
N ILE A 311 4.27 -5.67 21.98
CA ILE A 311 4.28 -7.10 21.63
C ILE A 311 2.84 -7.59 21.52
N VAL A 312 2.48 -8.18 20.38
CA VAL A 312 1.15 -8.74 20.12
C VAL A 312 1.28 -10.20 19.70
N LEU A 313 0.85 -11.10 20.59
CA LEU A 313 0.73 -12.52 20.29
C LEU A 313 -0.57 -12.75 19.49
N GLN A 314 -0.49 -13.44 18.36
CA GLN A 314 -1.63 -13.82 17.53
C GLN A 314 -1.64 -15.33 17.25
N HIS A 315 -2.81 -15.88 16.96
CA HIS A 315 -2.99 -17.27 16.50
C HIS A 315 -4.14 -17.28 15.49
N ASN A 316 -3.92 -17.89 14.32
CA ASN A 316 -4.86 -17.85 13.19
C ASN A 316 -5.37 -16.41 12.89
N GLY A 317 -4.47 -15.42 12.89
CA GLY A 317 -4.78 -13.99 12.67
C GLY A 317 -5.57 -13.28 13.79
N LYS A 318 -5.98 -13.98 14.86
CA LYS A 318 -6.66 -13.37 16.01
C LYS A 318 -5.63 -12.98 17.07
N ARG A 319 -5.66 -11.71 17.50
CA ARG A 319 -4.79 -11.15 18.56
C ARG A 319 -5.22 -11.69 19.93
N ILE A 320 -4.36 -12.45 20.62
CA ILE A 320 -4.67 -13.13 21.90
C ILE A 320 -4.22 -12.30 23.12
N LYS A 321 -2.92 -12.02 23.23
CA LYS A 321 -2.29 -11.36 24.38
C LYS A 321 -1.45 -10.18 23.88
N LYS A 322 -1.50 -9.05 24.56
CA LYS A 322 -0.69 -7.84 24.29
C LYS A 322 0.17 -7.51 25.51
N LYS A 323 1.42 -7.09 25.28
CA LYS A 323 2.33 -6.56 26.31
C LYS A 323 3.09 -5.34 25.73
N LYS A 324 3.65 -4.50 26.58
CA LYS A 324 4.47 -3.34 26.19
C LYS A 324 5.66 -3.16 27.12
N THR A 325 6.72 -2.53 26.63
CA THR A 325 7.87 -2.12 27.44
C THR A 325 7.61 -0.84 28.23
N THR A 326 8.57 -0.44 29.05
CA THR A 326 8.73 0.97 29.45
C THR A 326 9.05 1.85 28.23
N VAL A 327 8.77 3.15 28.36
CA VAL A 327 9.14 4.20 27.40
C VAL A 327 10.56 4.67 27.71
N LYS A 328 11.44 4.73 26.71
CA LYS A 328 12.77 5.35 26.84
C LYS A 328 12.70 6.72 26.17
N LYS A 329 13.12 7.79 26.85
CA LYS A 329 12.92 9.16 26.35
C LYS A 329 14.08 9.66 25.51
N ASN A 330 13.78 10.48 24.51
CA ASN A 330 14.71 11.22 23.65
C ASN A 330 15.91 10.39 23.16
N THR A 331 15.67 9.25 22.51
CA THR A 331 16.72 8.36 22.00
C THR A 331 16.29 7.60 20.75
N LEU A 332 17.21 7.45 19.80
CA LEU A 332 17.07 6.57 18.62
C LEU A 332 17.75 5.20 18.82
N ASN A 333 18.39 5.00 19.98
CA ASN A 333 19.08 3.76 20.37
C ASN A 333 18.66 3.31 21.79
N PRO A 334 17.38 2.93 22.01
CA PRO A 334 16.86 2.58 23.33
C PRO A 334 17.32 1.19 23.81
N TYR A 335 17.85 1.13 25.03
CA TYR A 335 18.09 -0.12 25.77
C TYR A 335 16.89 -0.44 26.67
N PHE A 336 16.31 -1.63 26.51
CA PHE A 336 15.14 -2.10 27.25
C PHE A 336 15.49 -3.20 28.26
N ASN A 337 16.00 -4.34 27.76
CA ASN A 337 16.20 -5.61 28.45
C ASN A 337 14.96 -6.09 29.24
N GLU A 338 13.78 -5.98 28.63
CA GLU A 338 12.50 -6.30 29.25
C GLU A 338 11.95 -7.65 28.76
N SER A 339 11.79 -8.59 29.70
CA SER A 339 11.42 -9.99 29.44
C SER A 339 9.94 -10.28 29.71
N PHE A 340 9.27 -10.84 28.70
CA PHE A 340 7.84 -11.11 28.69
C PHE A 340 7.57 -12.60 28.45
N SER A 341 6.75 -13.22 29.29
CA SER A 341 6.35 -14.63 29.14
C SER A 341 4.91 -14.80 28.65
N PHE A 342 4.69 -15.86 27.88
CA PHE A 342 3.39 -16.30 27.35
C PHE A 342 3.27 -17.83 27.47
N GLU A 343 2.12 -18.34 27.94
CA GLU A 343 1.78 -19.76 27.81
C GLU A 343 1.26 -20.06 26.40
N ILE A 344 1.86 -21.06 25.74
CA ILE A 344 1.59 -21.55 24.39
C ILE A 344 1.93 -23.06 24.36
N PRO A 345 0.94 -23.96 24.29
CA PRO A 345 1.16 -25.40 24.10
C PRO A 345 1.97 -25.70 22.82
N PHE A 346 2.74 -26.78 22.82
CA PHE A 346 3.66 -27.08 21.71
C PHE A 346 2.92 -27.36 20.40
N GLU A 347 1.70 -27.89 20.49
CA GLU A 347 0.77 -28.18 19.40
C GLU A 347 0.28 -26.89 18.70
N GLN A 348 0.42 -25.74 19.37
CA GLN A 348 0.00 -24.43 18.89
C GLN A 348 1.17 -23.55 18.43
N ILE A 349 2.42 -23.84 18.83
CA ILE A 349 3.58 -22.96 18.56
C ILE A 349 3.84 -22.74 17.06
N GLN A 350 3.46 -23.69 16.22
CA GLN A 350 3.58 -23.59 14.75
C GLN A 350 2.50 -22.69 14.11
N LYS A 351 1.40 -22.39 14.81
CA LYS A 351 0.26 -21.57 14.33
C LYS A 351 0.22 -20.18 14.97
N VAL A 352 1.19 -19.89 15.83
CA VAL A 352 1.37 -18.61 16.52
C VAL A 352 2.18 -17.64 15.67
N GLN A 353 1.81 -16.36 15.77
CA GLN A 353 2.58 -15.23 15.26
C GLN A 353 2.92 -14.30 16.43
N VAL A 354 4.16 -13.85 16.49
CA VAL A 354 4.60 -12.77 17.39
C VAL A 354 4.80 -11.53 16.52
N VAL A 355 3.96 -10.53 16.70
CA VAL A 355 4.10 -9.22 16.04
C VAL A 355 4.71 -8.23 17.02
N ILE A 356 5.74 -7.53 16.57
CA ILE A 356 6.52 -6.55 17.32
C ILE A 356 6.40 -5.23 16.58
N THR A 357 5.95 -4.19 17.27
CA THR A 357 5.91 -2.83 16.71
C THR A 357 6.63 -1.90 17.67
N VAL A 358 7.58 -1.12 17.16
CA VAL A 358 8.19 0.00 17.88
C VAL A 358 7.33 1.24 17.61
N TYR A 359 6.92 1.89 18.69
CA TYR A 359 6.14 3.12 18.68
C TYR A 359 6.96 4.26 19.27
N ASP A 360 6.73 5.47 18.80
CA ASP A 360 7.06 6.69 19.52
C ASP A 360 6.02 6.96 20.63
N TYR A 361 6.35 7.79 21.63
CA TYR A 361 5.43 8.16 22.72
C TYR A 361 5.10 9.65 22.70
N ASP A 362 4.06 9.98 21.95
CA ASP A 362 3.48 11.31 21.92
C ASP A 362 2.78 11.68 23.24
N LYS A 363 3.29 12.71 23.91
CA LYS A 363 2.69 13.27 25.14
C LYS A 363 1.32 13.92 24.87
N LEU A 364 1.09 14.36 23.64
CA LEU A 364 -0.10 15.11 23.18
C LEU A 364 -0.51 14.63 21.79
N GLY A 365 -1.06 13.42 21.68
CA GLY A 365 -1.50 12.87 20.41
C GLY A 365 -1.75 11.37 20.44
N SER A 366 -1.71 10.75 19.27
CA SER A 366 -1.69 9.30 19.10
C SER A 366 -0.27 8.81 18.83
N ASN A 367 0.27 7.98 19.73
CA ASN A 367 1.55 7.27 19.59
C ASN A 367 1.81 6.76 18.15
N ASP A 368 2.74 7.38 17.44
CA ASP A 368 3.07 7.02 16.05
C ASP A 368 3.88 5.71 15.97
N ALA A 369 3.66 4.93 14.90
CA ALA A 369 4.39 3.68 14.66
C ALA A 369 5.72 3.98 13.93
N ILE A 370 6.85 3.82 14.62
CA ILE A 370 8.19 3.96 14.03
C ILE A 370 8.44 2.82 13.02
N GLY A 371 8.07 1.59 13.37
CA GLY A 371 8.25 0.44 12.48
C GLY A 371 7.89 -0.89 13.12
N LYS A 372 7.83 -1.95 12.31
CA LYS A 372 7.17 -3.21 12.65
C LYS A 372 7.90 -4.43 12.11
N THR A 373 7.79 -5.57 12.80
CA THR A 373 8.32 -6.86 12.35
C THR A 373 7.51 -8.02 12.95
N PHE A 374 7.67 -9.24 12.42
CA PHE A 374 7.00 -10.41 12.96
C PHE A 374 7.78 -11.72 12.79
N MET A 375 7.51 -12.67 13.70
CA MET A 375 8.11 -14.00 13.76
C MET A 375 7.02 -15.06 13.94
N GLY A 376 7.33 -16.32 13.59
CA GLY A 376 6.39 -17.44 13.69
C GLY A 376 5.67 -17.74 12.36
N TYR A 377 4.39 -18.13 12.45
CA TYR A 377 3.63 -18.67 11.32
C TYR A 377 3.52 -17.67 10.15
N GLY A 378 3.95 -18.11 8.95
CA GLY A 378 3.97 -17.26 7.76
C GLY A 378 5.06 -16.18 7.72
N ALA A 379 5.95 -16.13 8.71
CA ALA A 379 7.13 -15.28 8.64
C ALA A 379 8.08 -15.78 7.54
N THR A 380 8.94 -14.88 7.05
CA THR A 380 9.98 -15.19 6.04
C THR A 380 11.33 -14.62 6.48
N GLY A 381 12.40 -14.97 5.76
CA GLY A 381 13.75 -14.43 6.03
C GLY A 381 14.19 -14.61 7.49
N VAL A 382 14.65 -13.52 8.10
CA VAL A 382 15.15 -13.49 9.50
C VAL A 382 14.06 -13.87 10.51
N GLY A 383 12.81 -13.43 10.30
CA GLY A 383 11.67 -13.75 11.17
C GLY A 383 11.35 -15.25 11.24
N LEU A 384 11.54 -15.96 10.12
CA LEU A 384 11.43 -17.43 10.06
C LEU A 384 12.65 -18.12 10.65
N LYS A 385 13.86 -17.66 10.28
CA LYS A 385 15.14 -18.21 10.75
C LYS A 385 15.20 -18.20 12.28
N HIS A 386 14.92 -17.06 12.91
CA HIS A 386 14.98 -16.89 14.36
C HIS A 386 13.97 -17.78 15.10
N TRP A 387 12.75 -17.94 14.56
CA TRP A 387 11.74 -18.84 15.12
C TRP A 387 12.17 -20.32 15.01
N SER A 388 12.78 -20.70 13.88
CA SER A 388 13.31 -22.04 13.67
C SER A 388 14.49 -22.33 14.59
N GLU A 389 15.41 -21.38 14.76
CA GLU A 389 16.54 -21.47 15.70
C GLU A 389 16.09 -21.60 17.16
N MET A 390 15.05 -20.85 17.57
CA MET A 390 14.42 -20.98 18.89
C MET A 390 13.83 -22.38 19.11
N LEU A 391 13.12 -22.94 18.12
CA LEU A 391 12.53 -24.27 18.22
C LEU A 391 13.58 -25.39 18.21
N ALA A 392 14.66 -25.22 17.43
CA ALA A 392 15.79 -26.16 17.40
C ALA A 392 16.66 -26.14 18.66
N ASN A 393 16.63 -25.05 19.45
CA ASN A 393 17.42 -24.87 20.68
C ASN A 393 16.53 -24.78 21.94
N PRO A 394 15.71 -25.81 22.26
CA PRO A 394 14.76 -25.76 23.36
C PRO A 394 15.46 -25.50 24.70
N ARG A 395 14.85 -24.64 25.53
CA ARG A 395 15.35 -24.15 26.82
C ARG A 395 16.57 -23.20 26.74
N ARG A 396 17.13 -22.89 25.56
CA ARG A 396 18.15 -21.84 25.39
C ARG A 396 17.52 -20.55 24.83
N PRO A 397 17.99 -19.36 25.23
CA PRO A 397 17.66 -18.13 24.52
C PRO A 397 18.47 -18.03 23.22
N VAL A 398 17.83 -17.55 22.16
CA VAL A 398 18.47 -17.19 20.89
C VAL A 398 18.21 -15.70 20.66
N ALA A 399 19.25 -14.89 20.57
CA ALA A 399 19.16 -13.46 20.25
C ALA A 399 19.35 -13.23 18.74
N GLN A 400 18.55 -12.34 18.15
CA GLN A 400 18.64 -11.98 16.73
C GLN A 400 18.21 -10.52 16.53
N TRP A 401 18.87 -9.83 15.59
CA TRP A 401 18.46 -8.51 15.12
C TRP A 401 17.40 -8.64 14.02
N HIS A 402 16.37 -7.81 14.09
CA HIS A 402 15.32 -7.70 13.07
C HIS A 402 15.23 -6.27 12.58
N VAL A 403 15.35 -6.08 11.26
CA VAL A 403 15.06 -4.80 10.59
C VAL A 403 13.57 -4.49 10.77
N LEU A 404 13.23 -3.22 11.00
CA LEU A 404 11.86 -2.74 11.07
C LEU A 404 11.35 -2.36 9.66
N CYS A 405 10.18 -2.88 9.29
CA CYS A 405 9.45 -2.57 8.06
C CYS A 405 8.24 -1.65 8.35
N PRO A 406 7.65 -0.99 7.33
CA PRO A 406 6.42 -0.22 7.47
C PRO A 406 5.26 -1.05 8.07
N GLU A 407 4.35 -0.41 8.82
CA GLU A 407 3.25 -1.11 9.49
C GLU A 407 2.29 -1.76 8.47
N GLU A 408 2.11 -1.14 7.31
CA GLU A 408 1.28 -1.58 6.18
C GLU A 408 1.85 -2.83 5.50
N GLU A 409 3.16 -2.89 5.27
CA GLU A 409 3.82 -4.04 4.65
C GLU A 409 3.70 -5.29 5.54
N VAL A 410 3.92 -5.12 6.85
CA VAL A 410 3.79 -6.22 7.81
C VAL A 410 2.33 -6.64 8.00
N ASP A 411 1.37 -5.70 8.10
CA ASP A 411 -0.05 -6.05 8.15
C ASP A 411 -0.63 -6.51 6.80
N ALA A 412 0.09 -6.34 5.68
CA ALA A 412 -0.22 -7.03 4.43
C ALA A 412 0.32 -8.46 4.47
N ALA A 413 1.57 -8.67 4.88
CA ALA A 413 2.20 -9.99 5.01
C ALA A 413 1.42 -10.90 5.98
N LEU A 414 0.99 -10.39 7.13
CA LEU A 414 0.19 -11.12 8.13
C LEU A 414 -1.19 -11.56 7.63
N LYS A 415 -1.72 -10.95 6.56
CA LYS A 415 -3.00 -11.31 5.92
C LYS A 415 -2.84 -12.33 4.79
N VAL A 416 -1.62 -12.59 4.33
CA VAL A 416 -1.35 -13.57 3.27
C VAL A 416 -1.33 -14.97 3.90
N PRO A 417 -2.18 -15.92 3.47
CA PRO A 417 -2.03 -17.30 3.88
C PRO A 417 -0.70 -17.85 3.37
N PRO A 418 0.09 -18.58 4.18
CA PRO A 418 1.33 -19.20 3.72
C PRO A 418 1.05 -20.20 2.59
N ARG A 419 2.06 -20.42 1.75
CA ARG A 419 2.03 -21.31 0.58
C ARG A 419 2.46 -22.73 0.94
#